data_AF-A0A955X6G2-F1
#
_entry.id   AF-A0A955X6G2-F1
#
_cell.length_a   1.000
_cell.length_b   1.000
_cell.length_c   1.000
_cell.angle_alpha   90.00
_cell.angle_beta   90.00
_cell.angle_gamma   90.00
#
_symmetry.space_group_name_H-M   'P 1'
#
loop_
_entity.id
_entity.type
_entity.pdbx_description
1 polymer ?
#
loop_
_entity_poly.entity_id
_entity_poly.type
_entity_poly.pdbx_seq_one_letter_code
_entity_poly.pdbx_strand_id
1 'polypeptide(L)'
;MRFAKQLGFTGGGAGFASSAFGFENLKCAEADAGCDPTMGFVRSPPHAFGSGYVQTLAEEMSWELQALREQAIATPGVPVPLVSKGVDFGMIQADANGTLNLTEVVGVSADLVVRPFQWRGIASNLRNFIRDAMNFHFSVQAKEFLDVGDRRTTMEDKDQVEDEMTEGDITAVATFLTFLRPPTESTAGLDAAQVALGREAFFKVKCDSCHRPTLHLDKPVATIRDPRKDTKLLSEVTEMLHISPRSLEKARESHGVSLTVPLSSGISPTLEKLAAMKRARMSKGLSKDVGTLEMVPSLVEAVGGYARDLSRPDGPPETLPRLPEHDGGIDVPLYSDLKRHDMGSGLEESFAQKDDCGHEINGKLFLTRPLWGVADTGPWMHDGRALTLTEAIRAHGGEASDELEAYEKLDERERVALRAFLSSLRLPTVPTKVGS
;
A
#
# COMPACT_ATOMS: atom_id res chain seq x y z
N MET A 1 -27.74 9.05 -22.02
CA MET A 1 -27.07 10.04 -21.15
C MET A 1 -25.58 9.74 -21.20
N ARG A 2 -24.82 10.53 -21.96
CA ARG A 2 -23.38 10.33 -22.16
C ARG A 2 -22.66 11.48 -21.47
N PHE A 3 -21.80 11.17 -20.52
CA PHE A 3 -20.96 12.13 -19.82
C PHE A 3 -19.65 12.25 -20.60
N ALA A 4 -19.36 13.44 -21.13
CA ALA A 4 -18.09 13.77 -21.77
C ALA A 4 -17.40 14.88 -20.97
N LYS A 5 -16.07 14.76 -20.78
CA LYS A 5 -15.24 15.60 -19.92
C LYS A 5 -14.51 16.69 -20.72
N GLN A 6 -14.32 17.86 -20.11
CA GLN A 6 -13.48 18.95 -20.62
C GLN A 6 -12.12 18.99 -19.88
N LEU A 7 -11.07 19.46 -20.56
CA LEU A 7 -9.77 19.82 -19.97
C LEU A 7 -9.95 20.97 -18.95
N GLY A 8 -9.32 20.83 -17.78
CA GLY A 8 -9.46 21.72 -16.63
C GLY A 8 -9.07 23.18 -16.89
N PHE A 9 -9.59 24.08 -16.06
CA PHE A 9 -9.09 25.44 -15.95
C PHE A 9 -7.63 25.44 -15.47
N THR A 10 -6.85 26.41 -15.93
CA THR A 10 -5.58 26.77 -15.29
C THR A 10 -5.88 27.39 -13.92
N GLY A 11 -5.69 26.60 -12.86
CA GLY A 11 -5.94 26.96 -11.47
C GLY A 11 -6.27 25.69 -10.64
N GLY A 12 -5.39 25.33 -9.71
CA GLY A 12 -5.38 24.06 -8.96
C GLY A 12 -4.00 23.39 -9.02
N GLY A 13 -3.51 22.84 -7.90
CA GLY A 13 -2.11 22.41 -7.68
C GLY A 13 -1.62 21.27 -8.56
N ALA A 14 -2.50 20.74 -9.41
CA ALA A 14 -2.24 19.71 -10.39
C ALA A 14 -1.89 20.23 -11.80
N GLY A 15 -2.09 21.53 -12.10
CA GLY A 15 -2.07 22.08 -13.46
C GLY A 15 -3.22 21.57 -14.36
N PHE A 16 -3.66 20.32 -14.19
CA PHE A 16 -4.86 19.69 -14.71
C PHE A 16 -5.54 18.91 -13.59
N ALA A 17 -6.46 19.57 -12.88
CA ALA A 17 -7.35 18.88 -11.98
C ALA A 17 -8.29 17.97 -12.79
N SER A 18 -8.25 16.68 -12.52
CA SER A 18 -9.19 15.73 -13.12
C SER A 18 -10.52 15.79 -12.35
N SER A 19 -11.24 16.92 -12.43
CA SER A 19 -12.51 17.07 -11.71
C SER A 19 -13.50 15.94 -12.08
N ALA A 20 -14.15 15.42 -11.04
CA ALA A 20 -15.14 14.34 -11.12
C ALA A 20 -16.55 14.84 -11.53
N PHE A 21 -16.73 16.15 -11.74
CA PHE A 21 -18.03 16.78 -11.98
C PHE A 21 -18.00 17.62 -13.26
N GLY A 22 -18.90 17.32 -14.21
CA GLY A 22 -18.97 17.98 -15.53
C GLY A 22 -19.88 19.21 -15.54
N PHE A 23 -19.54 20.19 -16.37
CA PHE A 23 -20.37 21.35 -16.71
C PHE A 23 -20.54 21.50 -18.23
N GLU A 24 -21.64 22.14 -18.64
CA GLU A 24 -22.52 21.72 -19.74
C GLU A 24 -22.24 22.28 -21.15
N ASN A 25 -21.11 22.95 -21.44
CA ASN A 25 -20.98 23.70 -22.70
C ASN A 25 -19.56 23.74 -23.30
N LEU A 26 -19.16 22.78 -24.15
CA LEU A 26 -18.06 23.03 -25.08
C LEU A 26 -18.21 22.37 -26.46
N LYS A 27 -17.86 23.13 -27.50
CA LYS A 27 -17.77 22.71 -28.91
C LYS A 27 -16.31 22.36 -29.23
N CYS A 28 -16.07 21.20 -29.85
CA CYS A 28 -14.74 20.85 -30.37
C CYS A 28 -14.33 21.83 -31.47
N ALA A 29 -13.15 22.44 -31.36
CA ALA A 29 -12.53 23.13 -32.48
C ALA A 29 -12.01 22.05 -33.45
N GLU A 30 -12.49 22.11 -34.69
CA GLU A 30 -12.11 21.20 -35.77
C GLU A 30 -10.60 21.28 -36.05
N ALA A 31 -10.01 20.12 -36.40
CA ALA A 31 -8.81 19.92 -37.24
C ALA A 31 -7.55 19.26 -36.65
N ASP A 32 -7.62 18.47 -35.57
CA ASP A 32 -6.58 17.47 -35.29
C ASP A 32 -7.15 16.04 -35.32
N ALA A 33 -6.78 15.32 -36.38
CA ALA A 33 -7.13 13.92 -36.58
C ALA A 33 -6.47 13.05 -35.49
N GLY A 34 -7.24 12.68 -34.46
CA GLY A 34 -6.78 11.80 -33.38
C GLY A 34 -7.45 12.03 -32.04
N CYS A 35 -8.21 13.12 -31.87
CA CYS A 35 -8.98 13.34 -30.65
C CYS A 35 -10.26 12.48 -30.69
N ASP A 36 -10.18 11.24 -30.21
CA ASP A 36 -11.36 10.46 -29.84
C ASP A 36 -11.84 10.94 -28.46
N PRO A 37 -12.97 11.68 -28.37
CA PRO A 37 -13.50 12.19 -27.10
C PRO A 37 -14.00 11.08 -26.17
N THR A 38 -13.97 9.80 -26.58
CA THR A 38 -14.34 8.65 -25.75
C THR A 38 -13.16 8.00 -25.01
N MET A 39 -11.91 8.36 -25.32
CA MET A 39 -10.70 7.79 -24.71
C MET A 39 -10.17 8.56 -23.48
N GLY A 40 -10.97 9.47 -22.91
CA GLY A 40 -10.57 10.27 -21.76
C GLY A 40 -10.62 9.48 -20.45
N PHE A 41 -9.46 9.10 -19.90
CA PHE A 41 -9.21 8.59 -18.52
C PHE A 41 -10.48 8.23 -17.71
N VAL A 42 -11.13 7.12 -18.05
CA VAL A 42 -11.98 6.43 -17.08
C VAL A 42 -10.98 5.77 -16.12
N ARG A 43 -10.85 6.30 -14.90
CA ARG A 43 -10.11 5.61 -13.84
C ARG A 43 -11.12 4.91 -12.97
N SER A 44 -10.90 3.64 -12.67
CA SER A 44 -11.69 2.92 -11.67
C SER A 44 -10.98 3.10 -10.32
N PRO A 45 -11.39 4.01 -9.42
CA PRO A 45 -10.68 4.20 -8.16
C PRO A 45 -10.89 2.97 -7.24
N PRO A 46 -9.83 2.45 -6.60
CA PRO A 46 -10.02 1.40 -5.59
C PRO A 46 -10.79 1.91 -4.37
N HIS A 47 -11.56 1.05 -3.72
CA HIS A 47 -12.21 1.37 -2.45
C HIS A 47 -11.19 1.53 -1.30
N ALA A 48 -11.61 2.19 -0.21
CA ALA A 48 -10.78 2.45 0.96
C ALA A 48 -11.12 1.60 2.21
N PHE A 49 -12.15 0.74 2.15
CA PHE A 49 -12.48 -0.18 3.25
C PHE A 49 -11.30 -1.09 3.62
N GLY A 50 -11.01 -1.22 4.91
CA GLY A 50 -9.91 -2.04 5.41
C GLY A 50 -8.51 -1.47 5.19
N SER A 51 -8.37 -0.19 4.81
CA SER A 51 -7.07 0.41 4.47
C SER A 51 -6.07 0.42 5.62
N GLY A 52 -6.52 0.46 6.87
CA GLY A 52 -5.63 0.34 8.03
C GLY A 52 -4.86 -0.98 8.03
N TYR A 53 -5.56 -2.11 7.85
CA TYR A 53 -4.92 -3.43 7.75
C TYR A 53 -3.93 -3.51 6.59
N VAL A 54 -4.33 -2.97 5.44
CA VAL A 54 -3.51 -2.93 4.23
C VAL A 54 -2.24 -2.13 4.43
N GLN A 55 -2.34 -0.94 5.03
CA GLN A 55 -1.18 -0.13 5.36
C GLN A 55 -0.26 -0.86 6.35
N THR A 56 -0.80 -1.37 7.45
CA THR A 56 0.03 -1.99 8.50
C THR A 56 0.74 -3.25 7.99
N LEU A 57 0.08 -4.06 7.15
CA LEU A 57 0.74 -5.19 6.46
C LEU A 57 1.91 -4.71 5.59
N ALA A 58 1.69 -3.69 4.76
CA ALA A 58 2.75 -3.15 3.91
C ALA A 58 3.91 -2.55 4.72
N GLU A 59 3.61 -1.91 5.85
CA GLU A 59 4.63 -1.39 6.78
C GLU A 59 5.47 -2.52 7.38
N GLU A 60 4.84 -3.59 7.89
CA GLU A 60 5.56 -4.77 8.39
C GLU A 60 6.42 -5.41 7.31
N MET A 61 5.87 -5.58 6.11
CA MET A 61 6.63 -6.14 4.99
C MET A 61 7.83 -5.28 4.62
N SER A 62 7.66 -3.95 4.60
CA SER A 62 8.75 -3.02 4.33
C SER A 62 9.87 -3.14 5.37
N TRP A 63 9.52 -3.26 6.65
CA TRP A 63 10.51 -3.45 7.72
C TRP A 63 11.26 -4.78 7.60
N GLU A 64 10.56 -5.87 7.28
CA GLU A 64 11.16 -7.18 7.03
C GLU A 64 12.17 -7.11 5.86
N LEU A 65 11.78 -6.53 4.72
CA LEU A 65 12.65 -6.39 3.55
C LEU A 65 13.87 -5.52 3.83
N GLN A 66 13.70 -4.41 4.55
CA GLN A 66 14.81 -3.54 4.93
C GLN A 66 15.76 -4.23 5.93
N ALA A 67 15.25 -5.06 6.84
CA ALA A 67 16.09 -5.88 7.70
C ALA A 67 16.93 -6.90 6.89
N LEU A 68 16.35 -7.49 5.85
CA LEU A 68 17.07 -8.38 4.93
C LEU A 68 18.15 -7.64 4.11
N ARG A 69 17.91 -6.38 3.74
CA ARG A 69 18.95 -5.51 3.16
C ARG A 69 20.11 -5.29 4.12
N GLU A 70 19.84 -4.96 5.38
CA GLU A 70 20.91 -4.80 6.39
C GLU A 70 21.68 -6.12 6.61
N GLN A 71 20.99 -7.27 6.55
CA GLN A 71 21.65 -8.57 6.56
C GLN A 71 22.58 -8.74 5.34
N ALA A 72 22.13 -8.39 4.13
CA ALA A 72 22.95 -8.48 2.93
C ALA A 72 24.21 -7.61 3.03
N ILE A 73 24.10 -6.39 3.57
CA ILE A 73 25.24 -5.50 3.85
C ILE A 73 26.19 -6.12 4.88
N ALA A 74 25.65 -6.78 5.91
CA ALA A 74 26.44 -7.46 6.93
C ALA A 74 27.12 -8.75 6.43
N THR A 75 26.65 -9.32 5.31
CA THR A 75 27.25 -10.51 4.67
C THR A 75 27.62 -10.27 3.20
N PRO A 76 28.63 -9.43 2.92
CA PRO A 76 29.04 -9.13 1.55
C PRO A 76 29.32 -10.38 0.70
N GLY A 77 28.87 -10.36 -0.56
CA GLY A 77 29.04 -11.44 -1.51
C GLY A 77 28.07 -12.62 -1.32
N VAL A 78 27.21 -12.60 -0.30
CA VAL A 78 26.18 -13.64 -0.10
C VAL A 78 24.82 -13.11 -0.57
N PRO A 79 24.17 -13.72 -1.57
CA PRO A 79 22.80 -13.39 -1.93
C PRO A 79 21.84 -13.71 -0.78
N VAL A 80 20.94 -12.77 -0.48
CA VAL A 80 19.91 -12.88 0.55
C VAL A 80 18.53 -12.87 -0.14
N PRO A 81 17.67 -13.88 0.10
CA PRO A 81 16.31 -13.87 -0.41
C PRO A 81 15.46 -12.81 0.29
N LEU A 82 14.76 -12.02 -0.50
CA LEU A 82 13.80 -11.01 -0.06
C LEU A 82 12.41 -11.64 0.04
N VAL A 83 12.15 -12.36 1.13
CA VAL A 83 10.84 -12.97 1.40
C VAL A 83 10.22 -12.31 2.61
N SER A 84 9.00 -11.81 2.46
CA SER A 84 8.23 -11.18 3.53
C SER A 84 6.80 -11.69 3.52
N LYS A 85 6.29 -12.12 4.68
CA LYS A 85 4.95 -12.72 4.82
C LYS A 85 4.61 -13.81 3.77
N GLY A 86 5.64 -14.55 3.34
CA GLY A 86 5.53 -15.59 2.31
C GLY A 86 5.42 -15.09 0.87
N VAL A 87 5.62 -13.79 0.63
CA VAL A 87 5.71 -13.14 -0.67
C VAL A 87 7.18 -12.97 -1.06
N ASP A 88 7.52 -13.35 -2.29
CA ASP A 88 8.88 -13.30 -2.81
C ASP A 88 9.12 -12.02 -3.64
N PHE A 89 10.10 -11.22 -3.22
CA PHE A 89 10.57 -9.99 -3.87
C PHE A 89 11.94 -10.18 -4.53
N GLY A 90 12.39 -11.43 -4.71
CA GLY A 90 13.62 -11.80 -5.38
C GLY A 90 14.82 -11.84 -4.45
N MET A 91 15.99 -11.42 -4.95
CA MET A 91 17.25 -11.53 -4.21
C MET A 91 17.96 -10.19 -4.13
N ILE A 92 18.65 -9.96 -3.01
CA ILE A 92 19.53 -8.82 -2.81
C ILE A 92 20.93 -9.29 -2.41
N GLN A 93 21.96 -8.58 -2.86
CA GLN A 93 23.34 -8.88 -2.49
C GLN A 93 24.10 -7.56 -2.29
N ALA A 94 24.99 -7.50 -1.31
CA ALA A 94 25.92 -6.39 -1.17
C ALA A 94 27.34 -6.79 -1.62
N ASP A 95 28.09 -5.85 -2.18
CA ASP A 95 29.54 -6.01 -2.40
C ASP A 95 30.34 -5.72 -1.12
N ALA A 96 31.66 -5.89 -1.17
CA ALA A 96 32.55 -5.65 -0.03
C ALA A 96 32.57 -4.18 0.46
N ASN A 97 32.07 -3.24 -0.34
CA ASN A 97 31.97 -1.81 0.00
C ASN A 97 30.58 -1.45 0.54
N GLY A 98 29.65 -2.41 0.61
CA GLY A 98 28.26 -2.19 1.00
C GLY A 98 27.36 -1.71 -0.14
N THR A 99 27.83 -1.72 -1.39
CA THR A 99 27.01 -1.37 -2.55
C THR A 99 26.02 -2.49 -2.82
N LEU A 100 24.73 -2.14 -2.93
CA LEU A 100 23.66 -3.12 -3.17
C LEU A 100 23.50 -3.43 -4.66
N ASN A 101 23.48 -4.71 -4.99
CA ASN A 101 22.99 -5.24 -6.25
C ASN A 101 21.48 -5.52 -6.11
N LEU A 102 20.69 -4.76 -6.88
CA LEU A 102 19.23 -4.83 -6.88
C LEU A 102 18.66 -5.45 -8.17
N THR A 103 19.49 -6.02 -9.05
CA THR A 103 19.05 -6.51 -10.37
C THR A 103 18.05 -7.67 -10.27
N GLU A 104 18.12 -8.47 -9.20
CA GLU A 104 17.18 -9.56 -8.93
C GLU A 104 16.04 -9.16 -7.99
N VAL A 105 15.93 -7.88 -7.61
CA VAL A 105 14.79 -7.38 -6.81
C VAL A 105 13.60 -7.14 -7.73
N VAL A 106 12.45 -7.69 -7.37
CA VAL A 106 11.24 -7.65 -8.19
C VAL A 106 10.02 -7.14 -7.41
N GLY A 107 9.17 -6.39 -8.10
CA GLY A 107 7.86 -5.96 -7.57
C GLY A 107 7.88 -4.93 -6.44
N VAL A 108 9.05 -4.41 -6.07
CA VAL A 108 9.25 -3.34 -5.09
C VAL A 108 10.32 -2.35 -5.59
N SER A 109 10.25 -1.09 -5.17
CA SER A 109 11.26 -0.08 -5.51
C SER A 109 12.59 -0.34 -4.79
N ALA A 110 13.65 0.37 -5.18
CA ALA A 110 15.01 0.20 -4.66
C ALA A 110 15.14 0.48 -3.14
N ASP A 111 14.20 1.21 -2.56
CA ASP A 111 14.11 1.48 -1.12
C ASP A 111 13.50 0.33 -0.30
N LEU A 112 13.03 -0.72 -0.98
CA LEU A 112 12.37 -1.91 -0.41
C LEU A 112 11.12 -1.58 0.41
N VAL A 113 10.41 -0.51 0.03
CA VAL A 113 9.13 -0.13 0.61
C VAL A 113 7.99 -0.72 -0.20
N VAL A 114 7.16 -1.53 0.45
CA VAL A 114 5.89 -2.02 -0.09
C VAL A 114 4.86 -0.89 -0.06
N ARG A 115 4.31 -0.54 -1.22
CA ARG A 115 3.39 0.60 -1.39
C ARG A 115 2.00 0.09 -1.79
N PRO A 116 1.03 0.09 -0.87
CA PRO A 116 -0.22 -0.62 -1.12
C PRO A 116 -1.31 0.25 -1.77
N PHE A 117 -1.06 1.56 -1.94
CA PHE A 117 -2.06 2.50 -2.41
C PHE A 117 -1.86 2.94 -3.87
N GLN A 118 -2.97 3.26 -4.52
CA GLN A 118 -3.11 3.49 -5.96
C GLN A 118 -2.90 2.21 -6.80
N TRP A 119 -3.02 2.32 -8.13
CA TRP A 119 -2.97 1.18 -9.05
C TRP A 119 -1.56 0.63 -9.27
N ARG A 120 -0.54 1.48 -9.23
CA ARG A 120 0.87 1.09 -9.39
C ARG A 120 1.67 1.02 -8.09
N GLY A 121 1.00 1.14 -6.93
CA GLY A 121 1.67 1.20 -5.64
C GLY A 121 2.55 2.45 -5.52
N ILE A 122 1.95 3.63 -5.49
CA ILE A 122 2.67 4.92 -5.51
C ILE A 122 2.85 5.47 -4.10
N ALA A 123 1.82 5.38 -3.27
CA ALA A 123 1.85 5.89 -1.92
C ALA A 123 2.12 4.74 -0.93
N SER A 124 3.12 4.96 -0.06
CA SER A 124 3.54 4.04 1.00
C SER A 124 2.57 3.99 2.18
N ASN A 125 1.81 5.06 2.41
CA ASN A 125 0.83 5.15 3.49
C ASN A 125 -0.38 6.02 3.08
N LEU A 126 -1.45 5.94 3.87
CA LEU A 126 -2.69 6.69 3.63
C LEU A 126 -2.48 8.20 3.64
N ARG A 127 -1.57 8.73 4.47
CA ARG A 127 -1.33 10.17 4.55
C ARG A 127 -0.76 10.70 3.23
N ASN A 128 0.27 10.05 2.69
CA ASN A 128 0.82 10.37 1.38
C ASN A 128 -0.26 10.23 0.29
N PHE A 129 -1.05 9.15 0.32
CA PHE A 129 -2.15 8.97 -0.62
C PHE A 129 -3.17 10.11 -0.56
N ILE A 130 -3.60 10.53 0.63
CA ILE A 130 -4.58 11.60 0.82
C ILE A 130 -4.01 12.92 0.37
N ARG A 131 -2.78 13.26 0.78
CA ARG A 131 -2.12 14.52 0.39
C ARG A 131 -2.06 14.65 -1.13
N ASP A 132 -1.58 13.59 -1.80
CA ASP A 132 -1.45 13.59 -3.26
C ASP A 132 -2.82 13.62 -3.94
N ALA A 133 -3.82 12.93 -3.39
CA ALA A 133 -5.19 12.94 -3.91
C ALA A 133 -5.85 14.32 -3.77
N MET A 134 -5.71 14.98 -2.62
CA MET A 134 -6.25 16.33 -2.39
C MET A 134 -5.67 17.31 -3.41
N ASN A 135 -4.34 17.30 -3.59
CA ASN A 135 -3.67 18.17 -4.53
C ASN A 135 -4.06 17.85 -5.99
N PHE A 136 -3.98 16.58 -6.39
CA PHE A 136 -4.12 16.18 -7.80
C PHE A 136 -5.57 16.08 -8.29
N HIS A 137 -6.48 15.57 -7.46
CA HIS A 137 -7.86 15.30 -7.86
C HIS A 137 -8.84 16.37 -7.41
N PHE A 138 -8.62 16.96 -6.23
CA PHE A 138 -9.55 17.93 -5.64
C PHE A 138 -9.10 19.37 -5.84
N SER A 139 -7.88 19.60 -6.35
CA SER A 139 -7.25 20.93 -6.37
C SER A 139 -7.18 21.57 -5.00
N VAL A 140 -7.00 20.76 -3.96
CA VAL A 140 -6.91 21.24 -2.58
C VAL A 140 -5.48 21.01 -2.09
N GLN A 141 -4.74 22.09 -1.84
CA GLN A 141 -3.37 22.01 -1.40
C GLN A 141 -3.27 21.77 0.11
N ALA A 142 -2.75 20.61 0.47
CA ALA A 142 -2.37 20.34 1.84
C ALA A 142 -1.14 21.17 2.22
N LYS A 143 -1.18 21.86 3.35
CA LYS A 143 -0.05 22.63 3.91
C LYS A 143 1.23 21.81 4.01
N GLU A 144 1.08 20.50 4.24
CA GLU A 144 2.21 19.57 4.36
C GLU A 144 2.94 19.24 3.04
N PHE A 145 2.37 19.59 1.89
CA PHE A 145 3.00 19.42 0.57
C PHE A 145 4.10 20.47 0.31
N LEU A 146 4.04 21.62 1.01
CA LEU A 146 4.98 22.73 0.85
C LEU A 146 6.22 22.55 1.73
N ASP A 147 7.39 22.63 1.13
CA ASP A 147 8.66 22.63 1.87
C ASP A 147 8.78 23.93 2.68
N VAL A 148 9.17 23.81 3.95
CA VAL A 148 9.19 24.91 4.92
C VAL A 148 10.37 25.83 4.61
N GLY A 149 10.28 26.66 3.56
CA GLY A 149 11.37 27.57 3.21
C GLY A 149 11.23 28.39 1.93
N ASP A 150 10.47 27.97 0.92
CA ASP A 150 10.32 28.74 -0.34
C ASP A 150 8.95 29.40 -0.45
N ARG A 151 8.87 30.70 -0.16
CA ARG A 151 7.62 31.49 -0.31
C ARG A 151 7.19 31.67 -1.78
N ARG A 152 7.92 31.13 -2.75
CA ARG A 152 7.51 31.12 -4.17
C ARG A 152 6.61 29.93 -4.52
N THR A 153 6.44 28.97 -3.62
CA THR A 153 5.59 27.78 -3.83
C THR A 153 4.23 27.86 -3.12
N THR A 154 3.94 28.91 -2.34
CA THR A 154 2.62 29.08 -1.67
C THR A 154 1.47 29.38 -2.63
N MET A 155 1.71 29.38 -3.94
CA MET A 155 0.72 29.58 -5.01
C MET A 155 1.00 28.63 -6.19
N GLU A 156 1.35 27.37 -5.91
CA GLU A 156 1.59 26.37 -6.96
C GLU A 156 0.30 26.05 -7.75
N ASP A 157 -0.85 26.13 -7.09
CA ASP A 157 -2.19 26.06 -7.69
C ASP A 157 -2.67 27.37 -8.34
N LYS A 158 -2.11 28.52 -7.98
CA LYS A 158 -2.44 29.85 -8.51
C LYS A 158 -3.91 30.28 -8.30
N ASP A 159 -4.62 29.69 -7.34
CA ASP A 159 -5.99 30.08 -7.02
C ASP A 159 -6.10 31.14 -5.91
N GLN A 160 -4.96 31.55 -5.36
CA GLN A 160 -4.81 32.58 -4.32
C GLN A 160 -5.35 32.16 -2.94
N VAL A 161 -5.59 30.87 -2.72
CA VAL A 161 -5.98 30.32 -1.42
C VAL A 161 -4.80 29.57 -0.82
N GLU A 162 -4.30 30.03 0.33
CA GLU A 162 -3.21 29.35 1.06
C GLU A 162 -3.78 28.50 2.20
N ASP A 163 -3.04 27.47 2.63
CA ASP A 163 -3.36 26.63 3.80
C ASP A 163 -4.73 25.90 3.72
N GLU A 164 -5.14 25.44 2.53
CA GLU A 164 -6.48 24.88 2.29
C GLU A 164 -6.80 23.60 3.09
N MET A 165 -5.78 22.79 3.35
CA MET A 165 -5.87 21.68 4.32
C MET A 165 -4.71 21.70 5.30
N THR A 166 -5.05 21.79 6.58
CA THR A 166 -4.07 21.76 7.67
C THR A 166 -3.54 20.34 7.92
N GLU A 167 -2.43 20.21 8.65
CA GLU A 167 -1.95 18.90 9.12
C GLU A 167 -3.00 18.15 9.96
N GLY A 168 -3.87 18.90 10.67
CA GLY A 168 -4.98 18.35 11.44
C GLY A 168 -6.06 17.75 10.55
N ASP A 169 -6.43 18.45 9.47
CA ASP A 169 -7.44 17.98 8.52
C ASP A 169 -6.98 16.70 7.81
N ILE A 170 -5.73 16.68 7.35
CA ILE A 170 -5.13 15.48 6.75
C ILE A 170 -5.10 14.32 7.76
N THR A 171 -4.72 14.60 9.01
CA THR A 171 -4.73 13.57 10.07
C THR A 171 -6.13 13.04 10.32
N ALA A 172 -7.16 13.90 10.30
CA ALA A 172 -8.55 13.49 10.49
C ALA A 172 -9.05 12.58 9.35
N VAL A 173 -8.77 12.94 8.09
CA VAL A 173 -9.13 12.10 6.93
C VAL A 173 -8.38 10.77 6.97
N ALA A 174 -7.07 10.79 7.28
CA ALA A 174 -6.26 9.58 7.42
C ALA A 174 -6.79 8.67 8.52
N THR A 175 -7.20 9.25 9.65
CA THR A 175 -7.83 8.55 10.77
C THR A 175 -9.12 7.87 10.33
N PHE A 176 -10.01 8.62 9.68
CA PHE A 176 -11.27 8.07 9.20
C PHE A 176 -11.05 6.88 8.26
N LEU A 177 -10.19 7.02 7.24
CA LEU A 177 -9.92 5.97 6.26
C LEU A 177 -9.20 4.75 6.85
N THR A 178 -8.25 4.96 7.77
CA THR A 178 -7.53 3.88 8.46
C THR A 178 -8.49 2.96 9.18
N PHE A 179 -9.53 3.51 9.81
CA PHE A 179 -10.46 2.75 10.65
C PHE A 179 -11.72 2.28 9.93
N LEU A 180 -11.88 2.54 8.63
CA LEU A 180 -12.97 1.93 7.87
C LEU A 180 -12.92 0.42 8.01
N ARG A 181 -14.04 -0.17 8.40
CA ARG A 181 -14.18 -1.62 8.57
C ARG A 181 -13.73 -2.39 7.31
N PRO A 182 -13.17 -3.59 7.46
CA PRO A 182 -12.70 -4.39 6.34
C PRO A 182 -13.88 -4.94 5.52
N PRO A 183 -13.70 -5.17 4.20
CA PRO A 183 -14.59 -6.01 3.41
C PRO A 183 -14.72 -7.42 4.00
N THR A 184 -15.81 -8.11 3.66
CA THR A 184 -16.09 -9.46 4.16
C THR A 184 -16.58 -10.36 3.04
N GLU A 185 -16.36 -11.66 3.18
CA GLU A 185 -17.05 -12.62 2.34
C GLU A 185 -18.51 -12.79 2.78
N SER A 186 -19.42 -12.76 1.81
CA SER A 186 -20.84 -13.00 2.03
C SER A 186 -21.40 -13.85 0.89
N THR A 187 -21.98 -14.98 1.26
CA THR A 187 -22.70 -15.88 0.33
C THR A 187 -24.18 -15.54 0.23
N ALA A 188 -24.63 -14.41 0.80
CA ALA A 188 -26.03 -14.02 0.76
C ALA A 188 -26.50 -13.82 -0.69
N GLY A 189 -27.55 -14.55 -1.09
CA GLY A 189 -28.07 -14.54 -2.46
C GLY A 189 -27.23 -15.34 -3.47
N LEU A 190 -26.23 -16.09 -3.02
CA LEU A 190 -25.41 -16.98 -3.85
C LEU A 190 -25.61 -18.45 -3.44
N ASP A 191 -25.37 -19.38 -4.36
CA ASP A 191 -25.30 -20.81 -4.05
C ASP A 191 -23.96 -21.11 -3.35
N ALA A 192 -24.01 -21.48 -2.06
CA ALA A 192 -22.84 -21.77 -1.25
C ALA A 192 -21.98 -22.93 -1.83
N ALA A 193 -22.59 -23.91 -2.49
CA ALA A 193 -21.85 -25.00 -3.12
C ALA A 193 -21.08 -24.50 -4.36
N GLN A 194 -21.65 -23.55 -5.11
CA GLN A 194 -20.95 -22.90 -6.22
C GLN A 194 -19.82 -21.99 -5.73
N VAL A 195 -20.01 -21.28 -4.62
CA VAL A 195 -18.94 -20.48 -4.00
C VAL A 195 -17.78 -21.37 -3.56
N ALA A 196 -18.06 -22.51 -2.91
CA ALA A 196 -17.04 -23.46 -2.49
C ALA A 196 -16.28 -24.05 -3.70
N LEU A 197 -17.00 -24.51 -4.73
CA LEU A 197 -16.38 -24.99 -5.98
C LEU A 197 -15.56 -23.90 -6.69
N GLY A 198 -16.03 -22.65 -6.64
CA GLY A 198 -15.34 -21.51 -7.22
C GLY A 198 -14.03 -21.19 -6.51
N ARG A 199 -14.00 -21.33 -5.19
CA ARG A 199 -12.78 -21.23 -4.39
C ARG A 199 -11.79 -22.34 -4.76
N GLU A 200 -12.25 -23.57 -4.92
CA GLU A 200 -11.38 -24.66 -5.41
C GLU A 200 -10.83 -24.36 -6.80
N ALA A 201 -11.67 -23.86 -7.72
CA ALA A 201 -11.25 -23.44 -9.05
C ALA A 201 -10.20 -22.33 -9.01
N PHE A 202 -10.33 -21.37 -8.09
CA PHE A 202 -9.36 -20.28 -7.89
C PHE A 202 -7.95 -20.80 -7.59
N PHE A 203 -7.82 -21.78 -6.68
CA PHE A 203 -6.55 -22.45 -6.40
C PHE A 203 -6.10 -23.36 -7.54
N LYS A 204 -7.04 -24.05 -8.21
CA LYS A 204 -6.75 -24.95 -9.34
C LYS A 204 -6.04 -24.22 -10.48
N VAL A 205 -6.44 -22.98 -10.77
CA VAL A 205 -5.82 -22.15 -11.82
C VAL A 205 -4.69 -21.27 -11.30
N LYS A 206 -4.31 -21.43 -10.03
CA LYS A 206 -3.23 -20.71 -9.35
C LYS A 206 -3.43 -19.20 -9.26
N CYS A 207 -4.66 -18.70 -9.22
CA CYS A 207 -4.89 -17.27 -8.98
C CYS A 207 -4.27 -16.81 -7.64
N ASP A 208 -4.12 -17.71 -6.68
CA ASP A 208 -3.52 -17.46 -5.36
C ASP A 208 -2.01 -17.20 -5.39
N SER A 209 -1.33 -17.40 -6.53
CA SER A 209 0.10 -17.10 -6.69
C SER A 209 0.38 -15.61 -6.39
N CYS A 210 -0.45 -14.72 -6.93
CA CYS A 210 -0.45 -13.29 -6.64
C CYS A 210 -1.59 -12.90 -5.69
N HIS A 211 -2.82 -13.39 -5.92
CA HIS A 211 -3.98 -13.07 -5.09
C HIS A 211 -4.08 -13.95 -3.83
N ARG A 212 -3.03 -13.89 -3.01
CA ARG A 212 -2.87 -14.70 -1.79
C ARG A 212 -4.05 -14.49 -0.84
N PRO A 213 -4.79 -15.55 -0.47
CA PRO A 213 -6.04 -15.43 0.30
C PRO A 213 -5.88 -14.66 1.60
N THR A 214 -4.75 -14.84 2.30
CA THR A 214 -4.53 -14.29 3.62
C THR A 214 -3.06 -13.88 3.79
N LEU A 215 -2.84 -12.73 4.43
CA LEU A 215 -1.56 -12.33 4.99
C LEU A 215 -1.72 -12.13 6.51
N HIS A 216 -0.74 -12.60 7.27
CA HIS A 216 -0.73 -12.47 8.72
C HIS A 216 -0.14 -11.12 9.14
N LEU A 217 -0.89 -10.38 9.94
CA LEU A 217 -0.48 -9.12 10.56
C LEU A 217 -0.02 -9.40 11.99
N ASP A 218 1.28 -9.26 12.26
CA ASP A 218 1.87 -9.65 13.54
C ASP A 218 1.54 -8.65 14.66
N LYS A 219 1.42 -7.37 14.29
CA LYS A 219 1.04 -6.29 15.20
C LYS A 219 -0.10 -5.49 14.60
N PRO A 220 -1.34 -5.67 15.11
CA PRO A 220 -2.51 -4.99 14.57
C PRO A 220 -2.59 -3.51 14.98
N VAL A 221 -1.47 -2.79 15.10
CA VAL A 221 -1.46 -1.38 15.47
C VAL A 221 -1.18 -0.51 14.24
N ALA A 222 -2.23 0.13 13.74
CA ALA A 222 -2.08 1.12 12.68
C ALA A 222 -1.54 2.44 13.24
N THR A 223 -0.59 3.03 12.53
CA THR A 223 -0.03 4.34 12.86
C THR A 223 -0.41 5.39 11.83
N ILE A 224 -0.77 6.57 12.32
CA ILE A 224 -1.09 7.75 11.53
C ILE A 224 -0.05 8.80 11.89
N ARG A 225 0.99 8.84 11.07
CA ARG A 225 2.19 9.67 11.26
C ARG A 225 2.33 10.68 10.16
N ASP A 226 3.04 11.77 10.44
CA ASP A 226 3.56 12.68 9.43
C ASP A 226 4.99 12.23 9.06
N PRO A 227 5.21 11.68 7.86
CA PRO A 227 6.52 11.18 7.44
C PRO A 227 7.65 12.21 7.56
N ARG A 228 7.33 13.52 7.50
CA ARG A 228 8.33 14.59 7.65
C ARG A 228 8.78 14.72 9.10
N LYS A 229 7.87 14.56 10.06
CA LYS A 229 8.19 14.64 11.51
C LYS A 229 9.01 13.46 11.98
N ASP A 230 8.90 12.33 11.31
CA ASP A 230 9.72 11.17 11.61
C ASP A 230 11.24 11.46 11.43
N THR A 231 11.64 12.38 10.53
CA THR A 231 13.06 12.74 10.35
C THR A 231 13.62 13.59 11.48
N LYS A 232 12.77 14.43 12.10
CA LYS A 232 13.13 15.27 13.26
C LYS A 232 13.28 14.42 14.52
N LEU A 233 12.40 13.42 14.67
CA LEU A 233 12.53 12.36 15.65
C LEU A 233 13.87 11.63 15.52
N LEU A 234 14.24 11.28 14.29
CA LEU A 234 15.51 10.60 14.01
C LEU A 234 16.73 11.45 14.38
N SER A 235 16.72 12.76 14.13
CA SER A 235 17.81 13.65 14.58
C SER A 235 17.88 13.78 16.11
N GLU A 236 16.75 13.87 16.80
CA GLU A 236 16.68 13.98 18.26
C GLU A 236 17.10 12.66 18.94
N VAL A 237 16.66 11.52 18.39
CA VAL A 237 17.07 10.17 18.86
C VAL A 237 18.54 9.88 18.49
N THR A 238 19.05 10.42 17.39
CA THR A 238 20.46 10.32 16.99
C THR A 238 21.37 11.17 17.88
N GLU A 239 20.96 12.39 18.27
CA GLU A 239 21.66 13.17 19.28
C GLU A 239 21.68 12.45 20.63
N MET A 240 20.56 11.86 21.04
CA MET A 240 20.45 11.02 22.24
C MET A 240 21.32 9.75 22.19
N LEU A 241 21.58 9.19 21.00
CA LEU A 241 22.34 7.94 20.81
C LEU A 241 23.75 8.15 20.23
N HIS A 242 24.19 9.40 20.07
CA HIS A 242 25.53 9.81 19.61
C HIS A 242 25.95 9.22 18.24
N ILE A 243 25.03 9.12 17.29
CA ILE A 243 25.34 8.74 15.90
C ILE A 243 25.71 10.02 15.11
N SER A 244 26.76 9.97 14.28
CA SER A 244 27.28 11.19 13.64
C SER A 244 26.38 11.69 12.48
N PRO A 245 26.10 13.00 12.37
CA PRO A 245 25.26 13.57 11.30
C PRO A 245 25.72 13.27 9.86
N ARG A 246 27.04 13.14 9.64
CA ARG A 246 27.62 12.81 8.32
C ARG A 246 27.28 11.40 7.83
N SER A 247 27.01 10.47 8.75
CA SER A 247 26.60 9.11 8.41
C SER A 247 25.16 9.08 7.88
N LEU A 248 24.33 10.03 8.32
CA LEU A 248 22.93 10.21 7.91
C LEU A 248 22.81 10.94 6.58
N GLU A 249 23.59 12.00 6.34
CA GLU A 249 23.62 12.67 5.02
C GLU A 249 24.04 11.70 3.91
N LYS A 250 25.08 10.90 4.17
CA LYS A 250 25.55 9.91 3.20
C LYS A 250 24.51 8.82 2.90
N ALA A 251 23.68 8.43 3.88
CA ALA A 251 22.57 7.49 3.70
C ALA A 251 21.34 8.13 3.00
N ARG A 252 21.10 9.43 3.22
CA ARG A 252 20.03 10.20 2.55
C ARG A 252 20.33 10.45 1.08
N GLU A 253 21.57 10.82 0.75
CA GLU A 253 22.01 11.06 -0.63
C GLU A 253 22.06 9.78 -1.48
N SER A 254 22.20 8.61 -0.85
CA SER A 254 22.35 7.33 -1.55
C SER A 254 21.08 6.49 -1.68
N HIS A 255 20.03 6.73 -0.87
CA HIS A 255 18.91 5.78 -0.76
C HIS A 255 17.48 6.33 -0.82
N GLY A 256 17.25 7.63 -1.09
CA GLY A 256 15.88 8.14 -1.34
C GLY A 256 14.85 7.79 -0.26
N VAL A 257 15.28 7.63 0.99
CA VAL A 257 14.48 7.02 2.06
C VAL A 257 13.45 8.00 2.59
N SER A 258 12.23 7.97 2.04
CA SER A 258 11.02 8.38 2.77
C SER A 258 10.24 7.15 3.21
N LEU A 259 10.84 6.44 4.16
CA LEU A 259 10.15 5.76 5.26
C LEU A 259 11.18 5.62 6.37
N THR A 260 11.29 6.70 7.10
CA THR A 260 11.92 6.77 8.41
C THR A 260 11.53 5.58 9.28
N VAL A 261 12.47 4.67 9.46
CA VAL A 261 12.87 4.14 10.77
C VAL A 261 14.35 3.75 10.64
N PRO A 262 15.22 4.09 11.61
CA PRO A 262 15.27 3.26 12.81
C PRO A 262 15.53 4.08 14.09
N LEU A 263 15.12 3.57 15.24
CA LEU A 263 16.01 3.37 16.40
C LEU A 263 15.25 2.51 17.43
N SER A 264 15.71 1.26 17.57
CA SER A 264 15.09 0.11 18.27
C SER A 264 13.83 -0.45 17.59
N SER A 265 14.07 -1.39 16.69
CA SER A 265 13.07 -2.28 16.11
C SER A 265 12.24 -2.97 17.19
N GLY A 266 10.94 -2.68 17.18
CA GLY A 266 9.94 -3.44 17.91
C GLY A 266 9.48 -4.72 17.20
N ILE A 267 9.96 -5.05 16.00
CA ILE A 267 9.57 -6.26 15.25
C ILE A 267 10.80 -6.71 14.44
N SER A 268 11.31 -7.95 14.45
CA SER A 268 11.59 -8.94 15.49
C SER A 268 12.74 -9.80 14.93
N PRO A 269 13.80 -10.09 15.69
CA PRO A 269 13.95 -11.47 16.09
C PRO A 269 13.89 -11.50 17.61
N THR A 270 13.23 -12.52 18.15
CA THR A 270 13.17 -12.82 19.58
C THR A 270 14.43 -12.31 20.29
N LEU A 271 14.24 -11.53 21.35
CA LEU A 271 15.30 -11.06 22.24
C LEU A 271 16.30 -12.16 22.62
N GLU A 272 15.93 -13.45 22.48
CA GLU A 272 16.79 -14.63 22.54
C GLU A 272 17.94 -14.68 21.51
N LYS A 273 17.76 -14.33 20.23
CA LYS A 273 18.84 -14.35 19.22
C LYS A 273 19.85 -13.22 19.44
N LEU A 274 19.35 -12.04 19.81
CA LEU A 274 20.18 -10.90 20.23
C LEU A 274 20.86 -11.17 21.58
N ALA A 275 20.19 -11.82 22.53
CA ALA A 275 20.79 -12.27 23.78
C ALA A 275 21.83 -13.39 23.55
N ALA A 276 21.68 -14.26 22.55
CA ALA A 276 22.66 -15.27 22.19
C ALA A 276 23.93 -14.64 21.58
N MET A 277 23.77 -13.64 20.70
CA MET A 277 24.89 -12.86 20.15
C MET A 277 25.57 -12.00 21.23
N LYS A 278 24.79 -11.43 22.17
CA LYS A 278 25.32 -10.67 23.31
C LYS A 278 26.01 -11.58 24.33
N ARG A 279 25.50 -12.79 24.60
CA ARG A 279 26.14 -13.82 25.46
C ARG A 279 27.42 -14.37 24.84
N ALA A 280 27.47 -14.57 23.52
CA ALA A 280 28.69 -14.96 22.81
C ALA A 280 29.78 -13.87 22.89
N ARG A 281 29.37 -12.60 22.97
CA ARG A 281 30.26 -11.43 23.12
C ARG A 281 30.60 -11.12 24.59
N MET A 282 29.75 -11.54 25.54
CA MET A 282 29.85 -11.26 26.98
C MET A 282 30.32 -12.45 27.85
N SER A 283 30.75 -13.57 27.25
CA SER A 283 31.36 -14.69 27.99
C SER A 283 32.74 -14.38 28.60
N LYS A 284 33.12 -13.10 28.69
CA LYS A 284 34.17 -12.61 29.59
C LYS A 284 33.55 -11.79 30.74
N GLY A 285 33.10 -12.50 31.78
CA GLY A 285 32.99 -12.00 33.15
C GLY A 285 31.61 -11.55 33.63
N LEU A 286 31.08 -12.28 34.65
CA LEU A 286 30.14 -11.93 35.75
C LEU A 286 28.94 -10.99 35.45
N SER A 287 27.71 -11.17 35.93
CA SER A 287 27.13 -11.85 37.10
C SER A 287 25.62 -12.06 36.85
N LYS A 288 25.03 -12.98 37.62
CA LYS A 288 23.59 -13.27 37.73
C LYS A 288 22.81 -12.07 38.26
N ASP A 289 21.68 -11.76 37.62
CA ASP A 289 20.37 -11.53 38.26
C ASP A 289 19.32 -11.34 37.15
N VAL A 290 18.33 -12.23 37.13
CA VAL A 290 17.23 -12.24 36.15
C VAL A 290 15.99 -11.71 36.87
N GLY A 291 15.72 -10.42 36.71
CA GLY A 291 14.45 -9.80 37.06
C GLY A 291 13.60 -9.60 35.81
N THR A 292 12.37 -10.10 35.84
CA THR A 292 11.30 -9.85 34.87
C THR A 292 11.07 -8.35 34.69
N LEU A 293 11.19 -7.86 33.45
CA LEU A 293 10.87 -6.48 33.07
C LEU A 293 9.73 -6.51 32.04
N GLU A 294 8.57 -6.03 32.46
CA GLU A 294 7.43 -5.69 31.61
C GLU A 294 7.85 -4.67 30.53
N MET A 295 7.35 -4.84 29.31
CA MET A 295 7.64 -3.94 28.19
C MET A 295 6.91 -2.60 28.38
N VAL A 296 7.69 -1.52 28.34
CA VAL A 296 7.24 -0.15 28.56
C VAL A 296 6.44 0.35 27.34
N PRO A 297 5.23 0.92 27.52
CA PRO A 297 4.41 1.59 26.49
C PRO A 297 5.07 2.77 25.74
N SER A 298 6.30 3.16 26.07
CA SER A 298 6.85 4.49 25.80
C SER A 298 7.41 4.70 24.38
N LEU A 299 7.54 3.68 23.53
CA LEU A 299 8.04 3.88 22.16
C LEU A 299 6.96 4.41 21.21
N VAL A 300 5.68 4.14 21.51
CA VAL A 300 4.53 4.64 20.74
C VAL A 300 4.26 6.12 21.05
N GLU A 301 4.51 6.56 22.29
CA GLU A 301 4.42 7.97 22.67
C GLU A 301 5.57 8.83 22.13
N ALA A 302 6.71 8.22 21.77
CA ALA A 302 7.87 8.94 21.29
C ALA A 302 7.74 9.39 19.82
N VAL A 303 6.99 8.65 19.00
CA VAL A 303 6.68 9.02 17.61
C VAL A 303 5.41 9.83 17.64
N GLY A 304 5.45 11.12 17.29
CA GLY A 304 4.31 12.06 17.38
C GLY A 304 3.15 11.79 16.41
N GLY A 305 2.66 10.55 16.35
CA GLY A 305 1.55 10.07 15.53
C GLY A 305 0.44 9.44 16.37
N TYR A 306 -0.76 9.38 15.79
CA TYR A 306 -1.89 8.68 16.39
C TYR A 306 -1.77 7.19 16.07
N ALA A 307 -1.65 6.34 17.09
CA ALA A 307 -1.61 4.90 16.92
C ALA A 307 -2.88 4.25 17.50
N ARG A 308 -3.40 3.23 16.83
CA ARG A 308 -4.56 2.50 17.32
C ARG A 308 -4.53 1.04 16.90
N ASP A 309 -4.87 0.21 17.86
CA ASP A 309 -5.08 -1.21 17.65
C ASP A 309 -6.36 -1.47 16.84
N LEU A 310 -6.19 -2.17 15.73
CA LEU A 310 -7.19 -2.54 14.74
C LEU A 310 -8.07 -3.70 15.19
N SER A 311 -7.66 -4.49 16.19
CA SER A 311 -8.50 -5.56 16.75
C SER A 311 -9.59 -5.03 17.67
N ARG A 312 -9.35 -3.86 18.28
CA ARG A 312 -10.24 -3.30 19.29
C ARG A 312 -11.63 -3.02 18.71
N PRO A 313 -12.69 -3.61 19.29
CA PRO A 313 -14.07 -3.35 18.88
C PRO A 313 -14.58 -2.03 19.47
N ASP A 314 -13.70 -1.03 19.58
CA ASP A 314 -14.05 0.32 19.95
C ASP A 314 -14.14 1.20 18.70
N GLY A 315 -15.00 2.20 18.72
CA GLY A 315 -15.21 3.11 17.60
C GLY A 315 -16.67 3.18 17.13
N PRO A 316 -16.96 4.13 16.22
CA PRO A 316 -18.31 4.31 15.72
C PRO A 316 -18.70 3.15 14.78
N PRO A 317 -20.01 2.91 14.55
CA PRO A 317 -20.51 1.73 13.84
C PRO A 317 -19.89 1.46 12.47
N GLU A 318 -19.51 2.51 11.73
CA GLU A 318 -18.83 2.42 10.42
C GLU A 318 -17.44 1.77 10.48
N THR A 319 -16.84 1.70 11.66
CA THR A 319 -15.54 1.07 11.90
C THR A 319 -15.67 -0.41 12.29
N LEU A 320 -16.90 -0.91 12.48
CA LEU A 320 -17.19 -2.25 12.95
C LEU A 320 -17.94 -3.10 11.90
N PRO A 321 -17.76 -4.44 11.91
CA PRO A 321 -16.90 -5.21 12.81
C PRO A 321 -15.40 -5.08 12.49
N ARG A 322 -14.54 -5.41 13.46
CA ARG A 322 -13.09 -5.63 13.24
C ARG A 322 -12.82 -7.08 12.84
N LEU A 323 -11.65 -7.33 12.25
CA LEU A 323 -11.17 -8.71 12.10
C LEU A 323 -10.84 -9.29 13.48
N PRO A 324 -11.08 -10.59 13.70
CA PRO A 324 -10.74 -11.22 14.96
C PRO A 324 -9.21 -11.29 15.13
N GLU A 325 -8.77 -11.07 16.37
CA GLU A 325 -7.38 -11.27 16.77
C GLU A 325 -7.18 -12.70 17.28
N HIS A 326 -6.08 -13.31 16.86
CA HIS A 326 -5.64 -14.63 17.28
C HIS A 326 -4.15 -14.58 17.60
N ASP A 327 -3.78 -15.00 18.83
CA ASP A 327 -2.39 -15.05 19.31
C ASP A 327 -1.59 -13.73 19.20
N GLY A 328 -2.27 -12.58 19.34
CA GLY A 328 -1.64 -11.25 19.25
C GLY A 328 -1.57 -10.66 17.84
N GLY A 329 -1.99 -11.42 16.83
CA GLY A 329 -1.99 -11.01 15.42
C GLY A 329 -3.37 -11.13 14.76
N ILE A 330 -3.46 -10.72 13.50
CA ILE A 330 -4.69 -10.77 12.71
C ILE A 330 -4.40 -11.41 11.35
N ASP A 331 -5.19 -12.42 10.99
CA ASP A 331 -5.22 -12.95 9.63
C ASP A 331 -6.11 -12.07 8.75
N VAL A 332 -5.51 -11.37 7.78
CA VAL A 332 -6.22 -10.43 6.90
C VAL A 332 -6.58 -11.12 5.59
N PRO A 333 -7.88 -11.37 5.29
CA PRO A 333 -8.31 -12.08 4.09
C PRO A 333 -8.30 -11.17 2.85
N LEU A 334 -7.12 -10.70 2.47
CA LEU A 334 -6.91 -9.62 1.51
C LEU A 334 -7.06 -10.07 0.05
N TYR A 335 -6.70 -11.32 -0.27
CA TYR A 335 -6.55 -11.81 -1.64
C TYR A 335 -5.58 -10.95 -2.47
N SER A 336 -4.40 -10.71 -1.91
CA SER A 336 -3.31 -9.93 -2.52
C SER A 336 -2.00 -10.21 -1.78
N ASP A 337 -0.90 -10.13 -2.52
CA ASP A 337 0.47 -10.17 -2.01
C ASP A 337 1.11 -8.78 -1.84
N LEU A 338 0.37 -7.70 -2.14
CA LEU A 338 0.83 -6.31 -2.09
C LEU A 338 2.08 -6.02 -2.94
N LYS A 339 2.41 -6.89 -3.89
CA LYS A 339 3.56 -6.77 -4.79
C LYS A 339 3.13 -6.17 -6.13
N ARG A 340 4.05 -5.50 -6.84
CA ARG A 340 3.85 -5.10 -8.24
C ARG A 340 4.23 -6.25 -9.19
N HIS A 341 3.41 -6.45 -10.22
CA HIS A 341 3.63 -7.44 -11.27
C HIS A 341 3.57 -6.81 -12.66
N ASP A 342 4.37 -7.33 -13.59
CA ASP A 342 4.23 -6.98 -15.01
C ASP A 342 2.94 -7.59 -15.57
N MET A 343 1.96 -6.74 -15.87
CA MET A 343 0.67 -7.13 -16.43
C MET A 343 0.67 -7.21 -17.97
N GLY A 344 1.84 -7.07 -18.60
CA GLY A 344 2.04 -7.12 -20.04
C GLY A 344 1.65 -5.84 -20.77
N SER A 345 1.95 -5.82 -22.08
CA SER A 345 1.68 -4.66 -22.95
C SER A 345 0.19 -4.36 -23.14
N GLY A 346 -0.70 -5.31 -22.89
CA GLY A 346 -2.15 -5.12 -23.01
C GLY A 346 -2.73 -4.13 -21.98
N LEU A 347 -2.02 -3.93 -20.85
CA LEU A 347 -2.40 -3.04 -19.76
C LEU A 347 -1.38 -1.93 -19.51
N GLU A 348 -0.38 -1.79 -20.40
CA GLU A 348 0.67 -0.78 -20.27
C GLU A 348 0.10 0.64 -20.37
N GLU A 349 0.46 1.48 -19.41
CA GLU A 349 0.25 2.92 -19.53
C GLU A 349 1.50 3.63 -20.07
N SER A 350 1.31 4.56 -21.00
CA SER A 350 2.39 5.22 -21.73
C SER A 350 3.03 6.41 -21.01
N PHE A 351 2.52 6.79 -19.85
CA PHE A 351 3.03 7.94 -19.10
C PHE A 351 3.81 7.50 -17.86
N ALA A 352 4.92 8.20 -17.62
CA ALA A 352 5.76 8.00 -16.46
C ALA A 352 4.99 8.30 -15.18
N GLN A 353 5.08 7.40 -14.21
CA GLN A 353 4.65 7.64 -12.85
C GLN A 353 5.78 7.30 -11.90
N LYS A 354 5.88 8.10 -10.84
CA LYS A 354 6.83 7.89 -9.76
C LYS A 354 6.10 7.49 -8.51
N ASP A 355 6.77 6.74 -7.65
CA ASP A 355 6.32 6.59 -6.28
C ASP A 355 6.55 7.87 -5.45
N ASP A 356 6.05 7.86 -4.22
CA ASP A 356 6.17 8.95 -3.24
C ASP A 356 7.61 9.25 -2.78
N CYS A 357 8.60 8.49 -3.24
CA CYS A 357 10.03 8.73 -3.05
C CYS A 357 10.73 9.11 -4.37
N GLY A 358 9.99 9.23 -5.48
CA GLY A 358 10.51 9.66 -6.77
C GLY A 358 11.07 8.55 -7.65
N HIS A 359 10.94 7.27 -7.28
CA HIS A 359 11.38 6.17 -8.14
C HIS A 359 10.41 5.97 -9.30
N GLU A 360 10.92 5.87 -10.52
CA GLU A 360 10.12 5.58 -11.71
C GLU A 360 9.50 4.19 -11.63
N ILE A 361 8.22 4.10 -11.98
CA ILE A 361 7.48 2.84 -12.09
C ILE A 361 7.19 2.59 -13.57
N ASN A 362 7.65 1.46 -14.08
CA ASN A 362 7.35 1.03 -15.45
C ASN A 362 5.82 0.94 -15.66
N GLY A 363 5.35 1.42 -16.81
CA GLY A 363 3.92 1.48 -17.16
C GLY A 363 3.18 0.13 -17.19
N LYS A 364 3.91 -0.99 -17.20
CA LYS A 364 3.35 -2.35 -17.13
C LYS A 364 3.20 -2.89 -15.71
N LEU A 365 3.83 -2.25 -14.72
CA LEU A 365 3.85 -2.73 -13.35
C LEU A 365 2.61 -2.24 -12.60
N PHE A 366 1.78 -3.17 -12.16
CA PHE A 366 0.59 -2.88 -11.35
C PHE A 366 0.63 -3.67 -10.04
N LEU A 367 0.10 -3.07 -8.99
CA LEU A 367 -0.07 -3.75 -7.71
C LEU A 367 -1.11 -4.86 -7.86
N THR A 368 -0.85 -6.05 -7.29
CA THR A 368 -1.90 -7.05 -7.09
C THR A 368 -2.98 -6.45 -6.20
N ARG A 369 -4.11 -6.05 -6.79
CA ARG A 369 -5.17 -5.41 -6.02
C ARG A 369 -5.84 -6.43 -5.09
N PRO A 370 -6.08 -6.07 -3.83
CA PRO A 370 -6.92 -6.87 -2.94
C PRO A 370 -8.26 -7.22 -3.58
N LEU A 371 -8.62 -8.51 -3.66
CA LEU A 371 -9.93 -8.94 -4.20
C LEU A 371 -11.05 -8.89 -3.16
N TRP A 372 -10.74 -8.63 -1.89
CA TRP A 372 -11.76 -8.43 -0.87
C TRP A 372 -12.69 -7.26 -1.25
N GLY A 373 -13.98 -7.52 -1.50
CA GLY A 373 -14.90 -6.49 -2.01
C GLY A 373 -14.96 -6.31 -3.53
N VAL A 374 -14.24 -7.13 -4.31
CA VAL A 374 -14.22 -7.05 -5.78
C VAL A 374 -15.60 -7.16 -6.43
N ALA A 375 -16.56 -7.80 -5.77
CA ALA A 375 -17.92 -7.96 -6.27
C ALA A 375 -18.68 -6.62 -6.42
N ASP A 376 -18.27 -5.58 -5.69
CA ASP A 376 -18.99 -4.30 -5.61
C ASP A 376 -18.19 -3.11 -6.19
N THR A 377 -17.04 -3.37 -6.83
CA THR A 377 -16.11 -2.33 -7.30
C THR A 377 -16.00 -2.27 -8.83
N GLY A 378 -16.99 -2.79 -9.54
CA GLY A 378 -17.06 -2.67 -11.00
C GLY A 378 -17.26 -1.21 -11.45
N PRO A 379 -16.83 -0.83 -12.66
CA PRO A 379 -16.12 -1.66 -13.64
C PRO A 379 -14.66 -1.94 -13.22
N TRP A 380 -14.11 -3.05 -13.71
CA TRP A 380 -12.83 -3.61 -13.28
C TRP A 380 -11.66 -3.20 -14.19
N MET A 381 -10.44 -3.52 -13.72
CA MET A 381 -9.14 -3.03 -14.22
C MET A 381 -8.89 -1.56 -13.88
N HIS A 382 -7.64 -1.12 -14.02
CA HIS A 382 -7.22 0.22 -13.61
C HIS A 382 -7.94 1.37 -14.34
N ASP A 383 -8.35 1.09 -15.58
CA ASP A 383 -9.03 2.01 -16.47
C ASP A 383 -10.53 1.70 -16.63
N GLY A 384 -11.07 0.76 -15.85
CA GLY A 384 -12.48 0.39 -15.92
C GLY A 384 -12.91 -0.26 -17.24
N ARG A 385 -11.98 -0.80 -18.05
CA ARG A 385 -12.31 -1.40 -19.36
C ARG A 385 -13.15 -2.67 -19.27
N ALA A 386 -13.07 -3.40 -18.14
CA ALA A 386 -13.78 -4.65 -17.97
C ALA A 386 -15.15 -4.39 -17.31
N LEU A 387 -16.23 -4.73 -18.02
CA LEU A 387 -17.60 -4.57 -17.54
C LEU A 387 -18.11 -5.84 -16.84
N THR A 388 -17.34 -6.92 -16.89
CA THR A 388 -17.61 -8.18 -16.20
C THR A 388 -16.34 -8.73 -15.54
N LEU A 389 -16.49 -9.54 -14.49
CA LEU A 389 -15.37 -10.30 -13.90
C LEU A 389 -14.71 -11.24 -14.91
N THR A 390 -15.47 -11.79 -15.86
CA THR A 390 -14.91 -12.62 -16.95
C THR A 390 -13.94 -11.83 -17.82
N GLU A 391 -14.32 -10.61 -18.21
CA GLU A 391 -13.45 -9.72 -18.99
C GLU A 391 -12.23 -9.29 -18.18
N ALA A 392 -12.40 -9.05 -16.87
CA ALA A 392 -11.29 -8.69 -15.98
C ALA A 392 -10.27 -9.84 -15.88
N ILE A 393 -10.73 -11.08 -15.68
CA ILE A 393 -9.86 -12.27 -15.66
C ILE A 393 -9.12 -12.39 -17.00
N ARG A 394 -9.84 -12.25 -18.13
CA ARG A 394 -9.25 -12.33 -19.48
C ARG A 394 -8.30 -11.18 -19.84
N ALA A 395 -8.34 -10.08 -19.11
CA ALA A 395 -7.42 -8.97 -19.28
C ALA A 395 -6.05 -9.20 -18.61
N HIS A 396 -5.90 -10.26 -17.80
CA HIS A 396 -4.61 -10.62 -17.22
C HIS A 396 -3.62 -11.04 -18.31
N GLY A 397 -2.34 -10.78 -18.07
CA GLY A 397 -1.26 -11.08 -19.00
C GLY A 397 0.08 -10.88 -18.30
N GLY A 398 1.17 -10.82 -19.07
CA GLY A 398 2.51 -10.68 -18.50
C GLY A 398 2.83 -11.86 -17.57
N GLU A 399 3.12 -11.57 -16.31
CA GLU A 399 3.42 -12.58 -15.27
C GLU A 399 2.24 -13.53 -15.00
N ALA A 400 0.99 -13.11 -15.27
CA ALA A 400 -0.21 -13.92 -15.03
C ALA A 400 -0.69 -14.72 -16.26
N SER A 401 0.16 -14.88 -17.28
CA SER A 401 -0.25 -15.51 -18.55
C SER A 401 -0.56 -17.01 -18.38
N ASP A 402 0.18 -17.71 -17.52
CA ASP A 402 -0.02 -19.13 -17.26
C ASP A 402 -1.34 -19.39 -16.50
N GLU A 403 -1.67 -18.55 -15.53
CA GLU A 403 -2.94 -18.55 -14.80
C GLU A 403 -4.13 -18.29 -15.73
N LEU A 404 -3.99 -17.34 -16.67
CA LEU A 404 -5.02 -17.08 -17.68
C LEU A 404 -5.22 -18.29 -18.60
N GLU A 405 -4.14 -18.94 -19.05
CA GLU A 405 -4.25 -20.15 -19.86
C GLU A 405 -4.94 -21.29 -19.09
N ALA A 406 -4.63 -21.43 -17.79
CA ALA A 406 -5.30 -22.40 -16.92
C ALA A 406 -6.79 -22.09 -16.74
N TYR A 407 -7.16 -20.81 -16.59
CA TYR A 407 -8.55 -20.36 -16.56
C TYR A 407 -9.32 -20.69 -17.85
N GLU A 408 -8.70 -20.48 -19.02
CA GLU A 408 -9.31 -20.83 -20.31
C GLU A 408 -9.45 -22.34 -20.53
N LYS A 409 -8.79 -23.18 -19.73
CA LYS A 409 -8.98 -24.64 -19.73
C LYS A 409 -10.07 -25.14 -18.77
N LEU A 410 -10.57 -24.30 -17.87
CA LEU A 410 -11.69 -24.64 -17.01
C LEU A 410 -12.95 -24.91 -17.83
N ASP A 411 -13.77 -25.86 -17.37
CA ASP A 411 -15.10 -26.06 -17.95
C ASP A 411 -16.08 -24.93 -17.55
N GLU A 412 -17.25 -24.87 -18.19
CA GLU A 412 -18.20 -23.79 -17.93
C GLU A 412 -18.72 -23.80 -16.48
N ARG A 413 -18.85 -24.98 -15.86
CA ARG A 413 -19.30 -25.08 -14.47
C ARG A 413 -18.27 -24.47 -13.53
N GLU A 414 -16.99 -24.78 -13.73
CA GLU A 414 -15.88 -24.23 -12.94
C GLU A 414 -15.75 -22.71 -13.14
N ARG A 415 -15.91 -22.20 -14.37
CA ARG A 415 -15.89 -20.76 -14.64
C ARG A 415 -17.07 -20.02 -13.99
N VAL A 416 -18.28 -20.59 -14.03
CA VAL A 416 -19.46 -20.05 -13.32
C VAL A 416 -19.20 -20.03 -11.83
N ALA A 417 -18.68 -21.12 -11.28
CA ALA A 417 -18.37 -21.24 -9.86
C ALA A 417 -17.31 -20.22 -9.43
N LEU A 418 -16.24 -20.04 -10.19
CA LEU A 418 -15.19 -19.05 -9.91
C LEU A 418 -15.77 -17.63 -9.82
N ARG A 419 -16.66 -17.26 -10.74
CA ARG A 419 -17.36 -15.97 -10.68
C ARG A 419 -18.28 -15.86 -9.47
N ALA A 420 -18.95 -16.95 -9.07
CA ALA A 420 -19.77 -16.97 -7.86
C ALA A 420 -18.91 -16.74 -6.61
N PHE A 421 -17.71 -17.36 -6.54
CA PHE A 421 -16.75 -17.10 -5.47
C PHE A 421 -16.29 -15.63 -5.45
N LEU A 422 -15.84 -15.07 -6.57
CA LEU A 422 -15.47 -13.65 -6.61
C LEU A 422 -16.63 -12.72 -6.25
N SER A 423 -17.85 -13.09 -6.64
CA SER A 423 -19.09 -12.37 -6.28
C SER A 423 -19.45 -12.47 -4.80
N SER A 424 -18.80 -13.34 -4.02
CA SER A 424 -18.97 -13.43 -2.58
C SER A 424 -18.08 -12.45 -1.81
N LEU A 425 -17.02 -11.93 -2.43
CA LEU A 425 -16.10 -10.98 -1.80
C LEU A 425 -16.72 -9.57 -1.87
N ARG A 426 -17.36 -9.13 -0.78
CA ARG A 426 -18.26 -7.96 -0.77
C ARG A 426 -17.73 -6.81 0.07
N LEU A 427 -18.03 -5.59 -0.37
CA LEU A 427 -17.88 -4.41 0.44
C LEU A 427 -18.90 -4.41 1.58
N PRO A 428 -18.60 -3.70 2.68
CA PRO A 428 -19.50 -3.67 3.83
C PRO A 428 -20.79 -2.86 3.53
N THR A 429 -21.97 -3.49 3.51
CA THR A 429 -23.19 -2.89 2.93
C THR A 429 -24.02 -1.96 3.84
N VAL A 430 -23.99 -2.04 5.17
CA VAL A 430 -24.55 -1.02 6.11
C VAL A 430 -23.86 -1.17 7.49
N PRO A 431 -23.59 -0.10 8.27
CA PRO A 431 -23.18 -0.25 9.68
C PRO A 431 -24.29 -1.01 10.41
N THR A 432 -24.02 -2.21 10.90
CA THR A 432 -24.97 -2.88 11.78
C THR A 432 -25.19 -1.95 12.97
N LYS A 433 -26.42 -1.45 13.13
CA LYS A 433 -26.83 -0.86 14.41
C LYS A 433 -26.64 -1.97 15.44
N VAL A 434 -25.57 -1.89 16.22
CA VAL A 434 -25.44 -2.66 17.46
C VAL A 434 -26.63 -2.22 18.32
N GLY A 435 -27.43 -3.18 18.76
CA GLY A 435 -28.79 -3.00 19.27
C GLY A 435 -28.97 -1.79 20.19
N SER A 436 -30.04 -1.03 19.92
CA SER A 436 -30.63 -0.04 20.81
C SER A 436 -31.29 -0.68 22.03
#